data_AF-A0A8R2JKU1-F1
#
_entry.id   AF-A0A8R2JKU1-F1
#
_cell.length_a   1.000
_cell.length_b   1.000
_cell.length_c   1.000
_cell.angle_alpha   90.00
_cell.angle_beta   90.00
_cell.angle_gamma   90.00
#
_symmetry.space_group_name_H-M   'P 1'
#
loop_
_entity.id
_entity.type
_entity.pdbx_description
1 polymer ?
#
loop_
_entity_poly.entity_id
_entity_poly.type
_entity_poly.pdbx_seq_one_letter_code
_entity_poly.pdbx_strand_id
1 'polypeptide(L)'
;MMVYETSLVRHGLMILGPTGSGKTTAIHCLLSALTKTGLTHFEYRMNPKAITASQMFGRLDVATNDWTDGIFSTLWRRTLKLSPDEYCWIVLDGPVDAVWIENLNSVLDDNKTLTLANGDRIVMAANAKLCFEPDNVDNASPATISRMGMTFFSSTVLSWRVIFGGWGKTKSAHISDSFQEIFDNSYNELLKMLQSRLSPKMNLLEPHYIHQTCDILDGLLSMFPEEPDIKILSRLYTFAIMWSIAAVLESDNRRLLEEFILQDLAGKIKIPKLKEGESIYDYTISEDGEWKHWETLIESYTYPSDYIPVYGDILVPNLDNVRTMFLITLIANQEKNILLIGEQGTAKTVMIKSYMQEFDPEVRMSKMLNFSSATTPNMFQSTVEGYMEKRFGTTYGPPGNRKMTIFIDDINMPIINDWGDQVIIKYYLNYDLW
;
A
#
# COMPACT_ATOMS: atom_id res chain seq x y z
N MET A 1 -5.81 19.04 -15.21
CA MET A 1 -6.39 19.71 -16.39
C MET A 1 -6.77 18.70 -17.46
N MET A 2 -5.84 17.89 -17.99
CA MET A 2 -6.14 16.89 -19.03
C MET A 2 -7.28 15.92 -18.67
N VAL A 3 -7.34 15.42 -17.43
CA VAL A 3 -8.45 14.57 -16.95
C VAL A 3 -9.80 15.30 -17.05
N TYR A 4 -9.84 16.59 -16.71
CA TYR A 4 -11.05 17.40 -16.78
C TYR A 4 -11.53 17.58 -18.23
N GLU A 5 -10.64 17.99 -19.13
CA GLU A 5 -10.97 18.18 -20.55
C GLU A 5 -11.47 16.87 -21.18
N THR A 6 -10.80 15.76 -20.87
CA THR A 6 -11.21 14.42 -21.34
C THR A 6 -12.59 14.05 -20.80
N SER A 7 -12.87 14.38 -19.54
CA SER A 7 -14.16 14.15 -18.90
C SER A 7 -15.32 14.93 -19.54
N LEU A 8 -15.05 16.07 -20.19
CA LEU A 8 -16.10 16.82 -20.89
C LEU A 8 -16.54 16.15 -22.19
N VAL A 9 -15.63 15.43 -22.85
CA VAL A 9 -15.87 14.83 -24.17
C VAL A 9 -16.33 13.37 -24.07
N ARG A 10 -15.81 12.61 -23.08
CA ARG A 10 -16.08 11.18 -22.92
C ARG A 10 -16.71 10.87 -21.57
N HIS A 11 -17.63 9.91 -21.55
CA HIS A 11 -18.23 9.39 -20.32
C HIS A 11 -17.43 8.23 -19.71
N GLY A 12 -16.68 7.50 -20.54
CA GLY A 12 -15.69 6.49 -20.15
C GLY A 12 -14.28 7.09 -20.16
N LEU A 13 -13.60 7.03 -19.02
CA LEU A 13 -12.27 7.59 -18.80
C LEU A 13 -11.30 6.51 -18.35
N MET A 14 -10.09 6.53 -18.88
CA MET A 14 -9.03 5.62 -18.45
C MET A 14 -7.80 6.43 -18.07
N ILE A 15 -7.49 6.38 -16.77
CA ILE A 15 -6.36 7.06 -16.14
C ILE A 15 -5.28 6.01 -15.93
N LEU A 16 -4.33 5.97 -16.85
CA LEU A 16 -3.28 4.95 -16.96
C LEU A 16 -2.01 5.42 -16.27
N GLY A 17 -1.31 4.52 -15.60
CA GLY A 17 0.05 4.76 -15.12
C GLY A 17 0.34 4.00 -13.84
N PRO A 18 1.60 3.92 -13.41
CA PRO A 18 1.98 3.03 -12.32
C PRO A 18 1.49 3.49 -10.95
N THR A 19 1.44 2.55 -10.01
CA THR A 19 1.16 2.86 -8.60
C THR A 19 2.15 3.91 -8.08
N GLY A 20 1.66 4.87 -7.30
CA GLY A 20 2.48 5.98 -6.82
C GLY A 20 2.64 7.16 -7.78
N SER A 21 2.05 7.13 -8.99
CA SER A 21 2.09 8.29 -9.92
C SER A 21 1.05 9.40 -9.61
N GLY A 22 0.22 9.22 -8.58
CA GLY A 22 -0.72 10.24 -8.11
C GLY A 22 -2.10 10.23 -8.80
N LYS A 23 -2.45 9.17 -9.53
CA LYS A 23 -3.74 9.02 -10.23
C LYS A 23 -4.93 9.25 -9.31
N THR A 24 -5.01 8.50 -8.21
CA THR A 24 -6.07 8.63 -7.20
C THR A 24 -6.21 10.07 -6.69
N THR A 25 -5.09 10.68 -6.27
CA THR A 25 -5.07 12.06 -5.78
C THR A 25 -5.48 13.07 -6.85
N ALA A 26 -5.14 12.83 -8.12
CA ALA A 26 -5.55 13.69 -9.22
C ALA A 26 -7.07 13.65 -9.45
N ILE A 27 -7.69 12.46 -9.33
CA ILE A 27 -9.16 12.30 -9.38
C ILE A 27 -9.79 13.04 -8.19
N HIS A 28 -9.33 12.80 -6.97
CA HIS A 28 -9.86 13.45 -5.77
C HIS A 28 -9.72 14.97 -5.81
N CYS A 29 -8.58 15.48 -6.26
CA CYS A 29 -8.34 16.91 -6.44
C CYS A 29 -9.29 17.50 -7.47
N LEU A 30 -9.52 16.82 -8.59
CA LEU A 30 -10.47 17.23 -9.62
C LEU A 30 -11.90 17.27 -9.07
N LEU A 31 -12.37 16.20 -8.43
CA LEU A 31 -13.72 16.14 -7.87
C LEU A 31 -13.91 17.21 -6.79
N SER A 32 -12.93 17.40 -5.90
CA SER A 32 -12.97 18.45 -4.88
C SER A 32 -13.04 19.85 -5.49
N ALA A 33 -12.25 20.11 -6.54
CA ALA A 33 -12.27 21.39 -7.26
C ALA A 33 -13.63 21.64 -7.95
N LEU A 34 -14.21 20.61 -8.60
CA LEU A 34 -15.53 20.70 -9.22
C LEU A 34 -16.65 20.90 -8.18
N THR A 35 -16.57 20.25 -7.03
CA THR A 35 -17.49 20.46 -5.91
C THR A 35 -17.52 21.92 -5.45
N LYS A 36 -16.35 22.58 -5.42
CA LYS A 36 -16.26 24.00 -5.07
C LYS A 36 -16.89 24.94 -6.09
N THR A 37 -17.22 24.48 -7.30
CA THR A 37 -17.93 25.28 -8.32
C THR A 37 -19.45 25.31 -8.12
N GLY A 38 -19.98 24.55 -7.16
CA GLY A 38 -21.38 24.61 -6.73
C GLY A 38 -22.19 23.33 -6.95
N LEU A 39 -21.68 22.37 -7.73
CA LEU A 39 -22.30 21.07 -7.98
C LEU A 39 -21.55 19.99 -7.22
N THR A 40 -22.22 19.15 -6.44
CA THR A 40 -21.57 18.14 -5.61
C THR A 40 -20.99 17.02 -6.47
N HIS A 41 -19.67 16.83 -6.43
CA HIS A 41 -18.98 15.74 -7.11
C HIS A 41 -18.40 14.74 -6.10
N PHE A 42 -18.64 13.45 -6.31
CA PHE A 42 -18.11 12.37 -5.49
C PHE A 42 -17.83 11.11 -6.30
N GLU A 43 -17.15 10.13 -5.69
CA GLU A 43 -16.86 8.84 -6.34
C GLU A 43 -17.40 7.63 -5.56
N TYR A 44 -17.72 6.58 -6.31
CA TYR A 44 -17.79 5.21 -5.81
C TYR A 44 -16.61 4.43 -6.38
N ARG A 45 -15.74 3.91 -5.52
CA ARG A 45 -14.55 3.16 -5.93
C ARG A 45 -14.72 1.68 -5.63
N MET A 46 -14.30 0.84 -6.56
CA MET A 46 -14.24 -0.62 -6.37
C MET A 46 -13.09 -1.21 -7.16
N ASN A 47 -12.57 -2.36 -6.70
CA ASN A 47 -11.60 -3.14 -7.45
C ASN A 47 -12.32 -4.25 -8.24
N PRO A 48 -12.32 -4.21 -9.59
CA PRO A 48 -13.06 -5.18 -10.40
C PRO A 48 -12.48 -6.59 -10.29
N LYS A 49 -11.18 -6.73 -9.99
CA LYS A 49 -10.52 -8.03 -9.76
C LYS A 49 -10.78 -8.55 -8.35
N ALA A 50 -11.18 -7.69 -7.42
CA ALA A 50 -11.52 -8.08 -6.06
C ALA A 50 -12.91 -8.73 -5.94
N ILE A 51 -13.54 -9.12 -7.04
CA ILE A 51 -14.78 -9.89 -7.06
C ILE A 51 -14.82 -10.72 -8.35
N THR A 52 -15.64 -11.76 -8.38
CA THR A 52 -15.88 -12.51 -9.62
C THR A 52 -16.74 -11.70 -10.58
N ALA A 53 -16.62 -11.93 -11.90
CA ALA A 53 -17.47 -11.29 -12.90
C ALA A 53 -18.98 -11.48 -12.61
N SER A 54 -19.36 -12.66 -12.12
CA SER A 54 -20.73 -12.95 -11.68
C SER A 54 -21.17 -12.12 -10.47
N GLN A 55 -20.28 -11.87 -9.49
CA GLN A 55 -20.58 -10.97 -8.37
C GLN A 55 -20.58 -9.49 -8.81
N MET A 56 -19.82 -9.13 -9.84
CA MET A 56 -19.76 -7.77 -10.36
C MET A 56 -21.04 -7.38 -11.08
N PHE A 57 -21.50 -8.19 -12.04
CA PHE A 57 -22.64 -7.86 -12.91
C PHE A 57 -23.96 -8.49 -12.47
N GLY A 58 -23.90 -9.55 -11.67
CA GLY A 58 -25.05 -10.35 -11.26
C GLY A 58 -25.07 -11.71 -11.92
N ARG A 59 -25.85 -12.63 -11.34
CA ARG A 59 -26.00 -13.99 -11.83
C ARG A 59 -27.44 -14.45 -11.71
N LEU A 60 -27.86 -15.25 -12.68
CA LEU A 60 -29.10 -16.02 -12.62
C LEU A 60 -28.78 -17.38 -12.02
N ASP A 61 -29.42 -17.73 -10.91
CA ASP A 61 -29.33 -19.08 -10.35
C ASP A 61 -30.15 -20.04 -11.21
N VAL A 62 -29.50 -21.01 -11.85
CA VAL A 62 -30.16 -21.95 -12.77
C VAL A 62 -31.07 -22.93 -12.02
N ALA A 63 -30.81 -23.18 -10.73
CA ALA A 63 -31.59 -24.11 -9.92
C ALA A 63 -32.87 -23.46 -9.39
N THR A 64 -32.80 -22.20 -8.94
CA THR A 64 -33.98 -21.50 -8.38
C THR A 64 -34.65 -20.55 -9.38
N ASN A 65 -33.99 -20.25 -10.50
CA ASN A 65 -34.38 -19.22 -11.46
C ASN A 65 -34.46 -17.81 -10.85
N ASP A 66 -33.77 -17.58 -9.73
CA ASP A 66 -33.70 -16.28 -9.07
C ASP A 66 -32.52 -15.45 -9.58
N TRP A 67 -32.78 -14.17 -9.78
CA TRP A 67 -31.74 -13.20 -10.14
C TRP A 67 -31.10 -12.61 -8.89
N THR A 68 -29.77 -12.64 -8.84
CA THR A 68 -28.98 -11.89 -7.86
C THR A 68 -28.27 -10.74 -8.55
N ASP A 69 -28.59 -9.51 -8.15
CA ASP A 69 -27.90 -8.31 -8.64
C ASP A 69 -26.42 -8.31 -8.24
N GLY A 70 -25.56 -7.86 -9.15
CA GLY A 70 -24.15 -7.64 -8.88
C GLY A 70 -23.86 -6.34 -8.13
N ILE A 71 -22.63 -6.22 -7.64
CA ILE A 71 -22.15 -5.02 -6.92
C ILE A 71 -22.10 -3.82 -7.88
N PHE A 72 -21.50 -3.99 -9.06
CA PHE A 72 -21.40 -2.92 -10.05
C PHE A 72 -22.78 -2.53 -10.58
N SER A 73 -23.65 -3.50 -10.89
CA SER A 73 -25.03 -3.20 -11.34
C SER A 73 -25.83 -2.44 -10.27
N THR A 74 -25.63 -2.76 -8.99
CA THR A 74 -26.24 -2.03 -7.87
C THR A 74 -25.73 -0.60 -7.77
N LEU A 75 -24.41 -0.38 -7.85
CA LEU A 75 -23.82 0.96 -7.87
C LEU A 75 -24.31 1.77 -9.08
N TRP A 76 -24.38 1.12 -10.25
CA TRP A 76 -24.90 1.71 -11.48
C TRP A 76 -26.34 2.20 -11.31
N ARG A 77 -27.23 1.36 -10.75
CA ARG A 77 -28.62 1.76 -10.46
C ARG A 77 -28.70 2.89 -9.43
N ARG A 78 -27.78 2.99 -8.47
CA ARG A 78 -27.74 4.12 -7.52
C ARG A 78 -27.48 5.44 -8.22
N THR A 79 -26.68 5.46 -9.29
CA THR A 79 -26.44 6.69 -10.06
C THR A 79 -27.70 7.25 -10.71
N LEU A 80 -28.71 6.41 -10.98
CA LEU A 80 -29.99 6.87 -11.53
C LEU A 80 -30.87 7.61 -10.52
N LYS A 81 -30.54 7.52 -9.23
CA LYS A 81 -31.28 8.17 -8.14
C LYS A 81 -30.60 9.46 -7.66
N LEU A 82 -29.55 9.91 -8.34
CA LEU A 82 -28.83 11.15 -8.00
C LEU A 82 -29.72 12.37 -8.21
N SER A 83 -29.55 13.36 -7.35
CA SER A 83 -30.17 14.66 -7.56
C SER A 83 -29.54 15.39 -8.76
N PRO A 84 -30.23 16.38 -9.36
CA PRO A 84 -29.69 17.15 -10.50
C PRO A 84 -28.38 17.88 -10.20
N ASP A 85 -28.12 18.19 -8.93
CA ASP A 85 -26.94 18.93 -8.47
C ASP A 85 -25.78 18.01 -8.06
N GLU A 86 -25.95 16.70 -8.18
CA GLU A 86 -24.95 15.68 -7.83
C GLU A 86 -24.35 15.04 -9.08
N TYR A 87 -23.04 14.83 -9.06
CA TYR A 87 -22.28 14.13 -10.08
C TYR A 87 -21.47 13.00 -9.44
N CYS A 88 -21.55 11.80 -10.02
CA CYS A 88 -20.93 10.61 -9.47
C CYS A 88 -19.94 9.98 -10.46
N TRP A 89 -18.73 9.71 -10.00
CA TRP A 89 -17.74 8.93 -10.76
C TRP A 89 -17.67 7.52 -10.19
N ILE A 90 -17.95 6.51 -11.01
CA ILE A 90 -17.69 5.12 -10.63
C ILE A 90 -16.25 4.81 -11.07
N VAL A 91 -15.36 4.62 -10.10
CA VAL A 91 -13.94 4.34 -10.33
C VAL A 91 -13.65 2.85 -10.14
N LEU A 92 -13.18 2.22 -11.20
CA LEU A 92 -12.68 0.85 -11.21
C LEU A 92 -11.17 0.87 -11.09
N ASP A 93 -10.66 0.63 -9.88
CA ASP A 93 -9.23 0.69 -9.56
C ASP A 93 -8.67 -0.71 -9.39
N GLY A 94 -7.90 -1.12 -10.40
CA GLY A 94 -7.32 -2.44 -10.52
C GLY A 94 -6.96 -2.79 -11.96
N PRO A 95 -6.30 -3.93 -12.17
CA PRO A 95 -5.94 -4.41 -13.50
C PRO A 95 -7.17 -4.63 -14.38
N VAL A 96 -7.03 -4.28 -15.65
CA VAL A 96 -8.04 -4.56 -16.67
C VAL A 96 -7.73 -5.89 -17.34
N ASP A 97 -8.77 -6.71 -17.51
CA ASP A 97 -8.72 -7.92 -18.33
C ASP A 97 -9.90 -7.97 -19.31
N ALA A 98 -9.75 -8.76 -20.36
CA ALA A 98 -10.76 -8.94 -21.39
C ALA A 98 -12.08 -9.56 -20.89
N VAL A 99 -12.04 -10.39 -19.83
CA VAL A 99 -13.19 -11.19 -19.39
C VAL A 99 -14.31 -10.32 -18.82
N TRP A 100 -13.99 -9.35 -17.96
CA TRP A 100 -15.02 -8.50 -17.38
C TRP A 100 -15.23 -7.19 -18.16
N ILE A 101 -14.20 -6.65 -18.82
CA ILE A 101 -14.35 -5.36 -19.51
C ILE A 101 -15.22 -5.46 -20.77
N GLU A 102 -15.28 -6.63 -21.41
CA GLU A 102 -16.12 -6.82 -22.59
C GLU A 102 -17.61 -6.62 -22.30
N ASN A 103 -18.05 -6.95 -21.07
CA ASN A 103 -19.42 -6.72 -20.62
C ASN A 103 -19.76 -5.22 -20.48
N LEU A 104 -18.75 -4.34 -20.51
CA LEU A 104 -18.92 -2.88 -20.46
C LEU A 104 -18.85 -2.22 -21.83
N ASN A 105 -18.65 -2.96 -22.93
CA ASN A 105 -18.52 -2.37 -24.26
C ASN A 105 -19.74 -1.53 -24.69
N SER A 106 -20.96 -1.95 -24.35
CA SER A 106 -22.21 -1.21 -24.62
C SER A 106 -22.44 -0.03 -23.68
N VAL A 107 -21.73 0.00 -22.54
CA VAL A 107 -21.70 1.16 -21.64
C VAL A 107 -20.74 2.21 -22.20
N LEU A 108 -19.62 1.76 -22.76
CA LEU A 108 -18.54 2.63 -23.24
C LEU A 108 -18.79 3.21 -24.63
N ASP A 109 -19.68 2.62 -25.43
CA ASP A 109 -20.08 3.17 -26.72
C ASP A 109 -21.20 4.22 -26.60
N ASP A 110 -21.70 4.68 -27.75
CA ASP A 110 -22.73 5.71 -27.84
C ASP A 110 -24.09 5.26 -27.26
N ASN A 111 -24.31 3.95 -27.06
CA ASN A 111 -25.55 3.44 -26.48
C ASN A 111 -25.65 3.75 -24.98
N LYS A 112 -24.51 3.91 -24.28
CA LYS A 112 -24.43 4.21 -22.84
C LYS A 112 -25.36 3.34 -22.00
N THR A 113 -25.46 2.05 -22.33
CA THR A 113 -26.43 1.15 -21.72
C THR A 113 -25.74 -0.10 -21.17
N LEU A 114 -25.93 -0.35 -19.88
CA LEU A 114 -25.50 -1.59 -19.24
C LEU A 114 -26.53 -2.67 -19.54
N THR A 115 -26.08 -3.75 -20.20
CA THR A 115 -26.93 -4.92 -20.50
C THR A 115 -26.55 -6.06 -19.57
N LEU A 116 -27.49 -6.51 -18.75
CA LEU A 116 -27.28 -7.60 -17.81
C LEU A 116 -27.73 -8.93 -18.41
N ALA A 117 -27.24 -10.05 -17.85
CA ALA A 117 -27.54 -11.38 -18.34
C ALA A 117 -29.03 -11.78 -18.23
N ASN A 118 -29.79 -11.15 -17.31
CA ASN A 118 -31.25 -11.30 -17.22
C ASN A 118 -32.02 -10.54 -18.32
N GLY A 119 -31.33 -9.79 -19.19
CA GLY A 119 -31.92 -8.98 -20.24
C GLY A 119 -32.22 -7.53 -19.83
N ASP A 120 -31.98 -7.14 -18.56
CA ASP A 120 -32.15 -5.76 -18.12
C ASP A 120 -31.21 -4.83 -18.88
N ARG A 121 -31.76 -3.71 -19.34
CA ARG A 121 -31.03 -2.65 -20.01
C ARG A 121 -31.13 -1.37 -19.19
N ILE A 122 -30.00 -0.94 -18.65
CA ILE A 122 -29.92 0.19 -17.72
C ILE A 122 -29.09 1.29 -18.38
N VAL A 123 -29.76 2.35 -18.84
CA VAL A 123 -29.10 3.51 -19.43
C VAL A 123 -28.31 4.26 -18.37
N MET A 124 -27.15 4.80 -18.74
CA MET A 124 -26.28 5.60 -17.86
C MET A 124 -26.96 6.90 -17.42
N ALA A 125 -26.79 7.28 -16.15
CA ALA A 125 -27.20 8.59 -15.67
C ALA A 125 -26.39 9.70 -16.34
N ALA A 126 -27.02 10.82 -16.71
CA ALA A 126 -26.36 11.93 -17.39
C ALA A 126 -25.25 12.60 -16.53
N ASN A 127 -25.42 12.55 -15.22
CA ASN A 127 -24.51 13.05 -14.20
C ASN A 127 -23.56 11.97 -13.64
N ALA A 128 -23.48 10.79 -14.27
CA ALA A 128 -22.50 9.78 -13.94
C ALA A 128 -21.29 9.80 -14.90
N LYS A 129 -20.16 9.28 -14.46
CA LYS A 129 -19.00 8.91 -15.29
C LYS A 129 -18.45 7.56 -14.87
N LEU A 130 -17.86 6.84 -15.82
CA LEU A 130 -17.14 5.60 -15.55
C LEU A 130 -15.65 5.82 -15.76
N CYS A 131 -14.85 5.59 -14.73
CA CYS A 131 -13.41 5.83 -14.72
C CYS A 131 -12.67 4.54 -14.40
N PHE A 132 -11.58 4.26 -15.11
CA PHE A 132 -10.69 3.14 -14.88
C PHE A 132 -9.34 3.68 -14.41
N GLU A 133 -8.77 3.07 -13.38
CA GLU A 133 -7.46 3.42 -12.84
C GLU A 133 -6.50 2.19 -12.87
N PRO A 134 -6.10 1.69 -14.05
CA PRO A 134 -5.14 0.59 -14.15
C PRO A 134 -3.68 1.08 -14.20
N ASP A 135 -2.76 0.16 -13.90
CA ASP A 135 -1.32 0.35 -14.11
C ASP A 135 -0.97 0.34 -15.61
N ASN A 136 -1.36 -0.75 -16.29
CA ASN A 136 -1.18 -0.98 -17.72
C ASN A 136 -2.49 -1.47 -18.37
N VAL A 137 -2.50 -1.56 -19.71
CA VAL A 137 -3.64 -2.01 -20.52
C VAL A 137 -3.29 -3.20 -21.40
N ASP A 138 -2.24 -3.95 -21.03
CA ASP A 138 -1.65 -4.98 -21.89
C ASP A 138 -2.63 -6.12 -22.20
N ASN A 139 -3.59 -6.34 -21.30
CA ASN A 139 -4.62 -7.38 -21.40
C ASN A 139 -5.97 -6.88 -21.95
N ALA A 140 -6.06 -5.62 -22.41
CA ALA A 140 -7.28 -5.04 -22.94
C ALA A 140 -7.25 -4.97 -24.48
N SER A 141 -8.39 -5.24 -25.12
CA SER A 141 -8.47 -5.17 -26.59
C SER A 141 -8.35 -3.71 -27.08
N PRO A 142 -7.66 -3.43 -28.20
CA PRO A 142 -7.61 -2.09 -28.78
C PRO A 142 -9.00 -1.52 -29.10
N ALA A 143 -9.95 -2.38 -29.46
CA ALA A 143 -11.33 -1.99 -29.72
C ALA A 143 -12.01 -1.41 -28.46
N THR A 144 -11.78 -2.01 -27.30
CA THR A 144 -12.30 -1.50 -26.01
C THR A 144 -11.62 -0.18 -25.63
N ILE A 145 -10.30 -0.10 -25.77
CA ILE A 145 -9.52 1.10 -25.42
C ILE A 145 -9.93 2.30 -26.30
N SER A 146 -10.20 2.06 -27.59
CA SER A 146 -10.55 3.13 -28.55
C SER A 146 -11.82 3.91 -28.21
N ARG A 147 -12.69 3.36 -27.35
CA ARG A 147 -13.96 3.98 -26.94
C ARG A 147 -13.81 4.96 -25.78
N MET A 148 -12.66 4.96 -25.09
CA MET A 148 -12.45 5.70 -23.86
C MET A 148 -11.54 6.91 -24.04
N GLY A 149 -11.73 7.90 -23.17
CA GLY A 149 -10.80 9.01 -23.03
C GLY A 149 -9.55 8.56 -22.27
N MET A 150 -8.41 8.52 -22.95
CA MET A 150 -7.13 8.07 -22.38
C MET A 150 -6.38 9.24 -21.76
N THR A 151 -5.89 9.06 -20.54
CA THR A 151 -4.98 9.98 -19.87
C THR A 151 -3.86 9.20 -19.21
N PHE A 152 -2.61 9.49 -19.58
CA PHE A 152 -1.44 8.83 -19.02
C PHE A 152 -0.75 9.68 -17.96
N PHE A 153 -0.48 9.07 -16.80
CA PHE A 153 0.29 9.61 -15.69
C PHE A 153 1.65 8.91 -15.65
N SER A 154 2.69 9.63 -16.07
CA SER A 154 4.07 9.14 -15.98
C SER A 154 4.52 9.04 -14.51
N SER A 155 5.35 8.04 -14.21
CA SER A 155 6.03 7.91 -12.91
C SER A 155 6.92 9.11 -12.57
N THR A 156 7.35 9.87 -13.58
CA THR A 156 8.21 11.05 -13.41
C THR A 156 7.46 12.30 -12.95
N VAL A 157 6.12 12.29 -12.95
CA VAL A 157 5.31 13.47 -12.57
C VAL A 157 5.47 13.78 -11.08
N LEU A 158 5.55 12.75 -10.24
CA LEU A 158 5.73 12.88 -8.80
C LEU A 158 7.18 12.57 -8.40
N SER A 159 8.02 13.59 -8.44
CA SER A 159 9.35 13.51 -7.84
C SER A 159 9.28 13.40 -6.32
N TRP A 160 10.34 12.86 -5.72
CA TRP A 160 10.49 12.76 -4.27
C TRP A 160 10.30 14.11 -3.57
N ARG A 161 10.68 15.22 -4.21
CA ARG A 161 10.56 16.59 -3.68
C ARG A 161 9.11 16.98 -3.41
N VAL A 162 8.19 16.55 -4.28
CA VAL A 162 6.76 16.85 -4.14
C VAL A 162 6.17 16.08 -2.98
N ILE A 163 6.52 14.80 -2.86
CA ILE A 163 6.04 13.91 -1.78
C ILE A 163 6.61 14.37 -0.44
N PHE A 164 7.93 14.60 -0.39
CA PHE A 164 8.61 15.13 0.79
C PHE A 164 8.07 16.49 1.21
N GLY A 165 7.84 17.42 0.26
CA GLY A 165 7.23 18.71 0.56
C GLY A 165 5.78 18.60 1.06
N GLY A 166 5.04 17.60 0.60
CA GLY A 166 3.71 17.25 1.13
C GLY A 166 3.80 16.75 2.58
N TRP A 167 4.75 15.86 2.87
CA TRP A 167 5.03 15.37 4.21
C TRP A 167 5.50 16.49 5.16
N GLY A 168 6.40 17.36 4.73
CA GLY A 168 6.92 18.48 5.52
C GLY A 168 5.83 19.44 5.99
N LYS A 169 4.77 19.65 5.19
CA LYS A 169 3.59 20.44 5.59
C LYS A 169 2.79 19.84 6.74
N THR A 170 2.96 18.55 7.03
CA THR A 170 2.34 17.89 8.19
C THR A 170 3.16 18.03 9.47
N LYS A 171 4.38 18.57 9.38
CA LYS A 171 5.34 18.74 10.48
C LYS A 171 5.47 20.21 10.86
N SER A 172 6.14 20.46 11.99
CA SER A 172 6.52 21.82 12.38
C SER A 172 7.54 22.41 11.41
N ALA A 173 7.61 23.74 11.35
CA ALA A 173 8.55 24.44 10.49
C ALA A 173 10.01 24.06 10.78
N HIS A 174 10.37 23.93 12.06
CA HIS A 174 11.71 23.53 12.48
C HIS A 174 12.13 22.16 11.94
N ILE A 175 11.24 21.15 12.05
CA ILE A 175 11.50 19.80 11.53
C ILE A 175 11.57 19.82 9.99
N SER A 176 10.60 20.48 9.35
CA SER A 176 10.50 20.53 7.89
C SER A 176 11.73 21.22 7.27
N ASP A 177 12.13 22.38 7.78
CA ASP A 177 13.26 23.15 7.25
C ASP A 177 14.59 22.42 7.47
N SER A 178 14.77 21.80 8.65
CA SER A 178 15.97 21.02 8.96
C SER A 178 16.13 19.82 8.02
N PHE A 179 15.06 19.06 7.78
CA PHE A 179 15.13 17.93 6.85
C PHE A 179 15.26 18.40 5.39
N GLN A 180 14.60 19.49 5.00
CA GLN A 180 14.68 20.01 3.63
C GLN A 180 16.14 20.24 3.21
N GLU A 181 16.96 20.86 4.06
CA GLU A 181 18.38 21.06 3.80
C GLU A 181 19.14 19.73 3.65
N ILE A 182 18.89 18.76 4.54
CA ILE A 182 19.58 17.47 4.55
C ILE A 182 19.23 16.63 3.30
N PHE A 183 17.94 16.58 2.94
CA PHE A 183 17.45 15.88 1.76
C PHE A 183 17.98 16.51 0.47
N ASP A 184 17.99 17.85 0.38
CA ASP A 184 18.47 18.57 -0.80
C ASP A 184 19.94 18.30 -1.11
N ASN A 185 20.74 18.12 -0.07
CA ASN A 185 22.18 17.91 -0.17
C ASN A 185 22.58 16.48 -0.56
N SER A 186 21.70 15.47 -0.38
CA SER A 186 22.11 14.06 -0.47
C SER A 186 21.12 13.11 -1.15
N TYR A 187 19.81 13.37 -1.12
CA TYR A 187 18.81 12.39 -1.55
C TYR A 187 18.80 12.17 -3.06
N ASN A 188 19.07 13.21 -3.86
CA ASN A 188 19.16 13.07 -5.32
C ASN A 188 20.31 12.14 -5.74
N GLU A 189 21.46 12.25 -5.09
CA GLU A 189 22.62 11.42 -5.33
C GLU A 189 22.36 9.96 -4.93
N LEU A 190 21.67 9.73 -3.81
CA LEU A 190 21.23 8.41 -3.38
C LEU A 190 20.29 7.76 -4.40
N LEU A 191 19.30 8.49 -4.91
CA LEU A 191 18.39 7.99 -5.94
C LEU A 191 19.10 7.67 -7.26
N LYS A 192 20.07 8.50 -7.66
CA LYS A 192 20.90 8.22 -8.85
C LYS A 192 21.73 6.96 -8.67
N MET A 193 22.33 6.77 -7.50
CA MET A 193 23.07 5.55 -7.16
C MET A 193 22.16 4.32 -7.25
N LEU A 194 20.97 4.40 -6.66
CA LEU A 194 19.95 3.36 -6.70
C LEU A 194 19.54 2.98 -8.13
N GLN A 195 19.29 3.97 -8.98
CA GLN A 195 18.85 3.74 -10.37
C GLN A 195 19.97 3.24 -11.30
N SER A 196 21.23 3.56 -11.01
CA SER A 196 22.34 3.31 -11.93
C SER A 196 23.24 2.12 -11.57
N ARG A 197 23.40 1.82 -10.28
CA ARG A 197 24.38 0.83 -9.81
C ARG A 197 23.81 -0.25 -8.90
N LEU A 198 22.64 -0.03 -8.31
CA LEU A 198 22.04 -0.99 -7.38
C LEU A 198 20.98 -1.83 -8.08
N SER A 199 20.84 -3.07 -7.62
CA SER A 199 19.85 -4.03 -8.11
C SER A 199 18.88 -4.42 -6.99
N PRO A 200 17.75 -3.70 -6.82
CA PRO A 200 16.77 -4.03 -5.81
C PRO A 200 16.05 -5.35 -6.13
N LYS A 201 15.73 -6.12 -5.10
CA LYS A 201 15.05 -7.41 -5.20
C LYS A 201 13.60 -7.26 -5.69
N MET A 202 13.01 -6.10 -5.45
CA MET A 202 11.67 -5.73 -5.90
C MET A 202 11.71 -4.44 -6.70
N ASN A 203 10.90 -4.39 -7.76
CA ASN A 203 10.71 -3.18 -8.55
C ASN A 203 9.86 -2.19 -7.75
N LEU A 204 10.51 -1.12 -7.28
CA LEU A 204 9.85 0.01 -6.64
C LEU A 204 10.12 1.27 -7.44
N LEU A 205 9.15 2.17 -7.44
CA LEU A 205 9.30 3.51 -8.01
C LEU A 205 9.81 4.48 -6.95
N GLU A 206 10.37 5.60 -7.41
CA GLU A 206 10.87 6.69 -6.56
C GLU A 206 9.86 7.11 -5.47
N PRO A 207 8.54 7.28 -5.74
CA PRO A 207 7.55 7.55 -4.71
C PRO A 207 7.55 6.56 -3.53
N HIS A 208 7.76 5.27 -3.79
CA HIS A 208 7.72 4.25 -2.74
C HIS A 208 8.91 4.40 -1.78
N TYR A 209 10.11 4.68 -2.31
CA TYR A 209 11.30 4.87 -1.48
C TYR A 209 11.21 6.10 -0.58
N ILE A 210 10.70 7.22 -1.10
CA ILE A 210 10.52 8.44 -0.29
C ILE A 210 9.42 8.25 0.74
N HIS A 211 8.31 7.59 0.39
CA HIS A 211 7.25 7.26 1.35
C HIS A 211 7.79 6.39 2.49
N GLN A 212 8.52 5.32 2.19
CA GLN A 212 9.18 4.49 3.22
C GLN A 212 10.13 5.30 4.09
N THR A 213 10.89 6.23 3.50
CA THR A 213 11.80 7.11 4.26
C THR A 213 11.01 8.00 5.23
N CYS A 214 9.94 8.64 4.75
CA CYS A 214 9.06 9.48 5.57
C CYS A 214 8.36 8.68 6.68
N ASP A 215 7.93 7.45 6.40
CA ASP A 215 7.27 6.57 7.38
C ASP A 215 8.23 6.15 8.51
N ILE A 216 9.49 5.85 8.17
CA ILE A 216 10.52 5.56 9.19
C ILE A 216 10.82 6.82 10.01
N LEU A 217 10.94 7.98 9.36
CA LEU A 217 11.15 9.26 10.07
C LEU A 217 10.02 9.57 11.03
N ASP A 218 8.76 9.36 10.63
CA ASP A 218 7.60 9.57 11.50
C ASP A 218 7.63 8.68 12.74
N GLY A 219 7.97 7.40 12.54
CA GLY A 219 8.14 6.47 13.65
C GLY A 219 9.26 6.90 14.59
N LEU A 220 10.41 7.27 14.04
CA LEU A 220 11.55 7.73 14.83
C LEU A 220 11.26 9.02 15.59
N LEU A 221 10.63 10.00 14.95
CA LEU A 221 10.24 11.26 15.58
C LEU A 221 9.26 11.04 16.74
N SER A 222 8.36 10.05 16.62
CA SER A 222 7.40 9.70 17.67
C SER A 222 8.05 9.16 18.96
N MET A 223 9.32 8.74 18.89
CA MET A 223 10.08 8.30 20.06
C MET A 223 10.55 9.46 20.95
N PHE A 224 10.53 10.70 20.45
CA PHE A 224 11.00 11.86 21.18
C PHE A 224 9.81 12.70 21.71
N PRO A 225 9.77 13.00 23.03
CA PRO A 225 8.69 13.80 23.60
C PRO A 225 8.76 15.28 23.21
N GLU A 226 9.97 15.78 22.92
CA GLU A 226 10.24 17.15 22.48
C GLU A 226 10.86 17.14 21.08
N GLU A 227 10.80 18.29 20.38
CA GLU A 227 11.37 18.40 19.05
C GLU A 227 12.89 18.21 19.08
N PRO A 228 13.43 17.21 18.36
CA PRO A 228 14.87 16.96 18.37
C PRO A 228 15.66 18.09 17.70
N ASP A 229 16.89 18.32 18.16
CA ASP A 229 17.79 19.26 17.51
C ASP A 229 18.26 18.79 16.12
N ILE A 230 18.86 19.69 15.34
CA ILE A 230 19.33 19.38 13.98
C ILE A 230 20.36 18.24 13.93
N LYS A 231 21.12 18.01 15.01
CA LYS A 231 22.13 16.96 15.10
C LYS A 231 21.45 15.59 15.22
N ILE A 232 20.42 15.47 16.05
CA ILE A 232 19.60 14.27 16.17
C ILE A 232 18.84 14.05 14.87
N LEU A 233 18.17 15.07 14.31
CA LEU A 233 17.47 14.96 13.03
C LEU A 233 18.37 14.42 11.90
N SER A 234 19.63 14.88 11.84
CA SER A 234 20.62 14.37 10.88
C SER A 234 20.93 12.88 11.04
N ARG A 235 20.92 12.37 12.29
CA ARG A 235 21.09 10.93 12.57
C ARG A 235 19.84 10.16 12.20
N LEU A 236 18.66 10.66 12.55
CA LEU A 236 17.38 10.04 12.18
C LEU A 236 17.25 9.90 10.67
N TYR A 237 17.66 10.93 9.91
CA TYR A 237 17.74 10.87 8.45
C TYR A 237 18.62 9.72 7.97
N THR A 238 19.82 9.60 8.54
CA THR A 238 20.79 8.54 8.17
C THR A 238 20.21 7.16 8.44
N PHE A 239 19.58 6.95 9.59
CA PHE A 239 18.89 5.69 9.88
C PHE A 239 17.74 5.43 8.91
N ALA A 240 16.94 6.45 8.61
CA ALA A 240 15.79 6.31 7.73
C ALA A 240 16.19 5.90 6.31
N ILE A 241 17.21 6.53 5.70
CA ILE A 241 17.67 6.16 4.35
C ILE A 241 18.28 4.76 4.29
N MET A 242 18.95 4.33 5.37
CA MET A 242 19.54 3.00 5.45
C MET A 242 18.46 1.92 5.44
N TRP A 243 17.36 2.16 6.16
CA TRP A 243 16.28 1.18 6.31
C TRP A 243 15.09 1.41 5.37
N SER A 244 15.12 2.44 4.52
CA SER A 244 14.18 2.63 3.41
C SER A 244 14.78 2.16 2.07
N ILE A 245 15.86 2.80 1.62
CA ILE A 245 16.47 2.50 0.31
C ILE A 245 17.08 1.10 0.31
N ALA A 246 17.75 0.72 1.41
CA ALA A 246 18.42 -0.57 1.51
C ALA A 246 17.48 -1.73 1.91
N ALA A 247 16.21 -1.45 2.25
CA ALA A 247 15.25 -2.46 2.66
C ALA A 247 15.09 -3.57 1.62
N VAL A 248 15.03 -3.21 0.34
CA VAL A 248 14.89 -4.13 -0.79
C VAL A 248 16.21 -4.55 -1.42
N LEU A 249 17.34 -4.20 -0.81
CA LEU A 249 18.68 -4.58 -1.28
C LEU A 249 19.19 -5.82 -0.54
N GLU A 250 19.87 -6.70 -1.26
CA GLU A 250 20.64 -7.82 -0.72
C GLU A 250 22.01 -7.33 -0.19
N SER A 251 22.71 -8.18 0.57
CA SER A 251 23.96 -7.83 1.27
C SER A 251 25.01 -7.14 0.42
N ASP A 252 25.26 -7.60 -0.81
CA ASP A 252 26.28 -6.99 -1.69
C ASP A 252 25.90 -5.57 -2.14
N ASN A 253 24.63 -5.35 -2.49
CA ASN A 253 24.13 -4.02 -2.86
C ASN A 253 24.05 -3.09 -1.64
N ARG A 254 23.77 -3.62 -0.44
CA ARG A 254 23.83 -2.84 0.82
C ARG A 254 25.25 -2.34 1.09
N ARG A 255 26.27 -3.19 0.89
CA ARG A 255 27.68 -2.78 1.01
C ARG A 255 28.05 -1.69 0.02
N LEU A 256 27.64 -1.80 -1.23
CA LEU A 256 27.87 -0.75 -2.25
C LEU A 256 27.20 0.58 -1.88
N LEU A 257 25.99 0.54 -1.33
CA LEU A 257 25.30 1.74 -0.85
C LEU A 257 26.01 2.34 0.37
N GLU A 258 26.44 1.50 1.32
CA GLU A 258 27.23 1.94 2.47
C GLU A 258 28.53 2.60 2.05
N GLU A 259 29.31 1.98 1.16
CA GLU A 259 30.56 2.56 0.64
C GLU A 259 30.33 3.93 0.00
N PHE A 260 29.27 4.07 -0.80
CA PHE A 260 28.87 5.35 -1.39
C PHE A 260 28.52 6.41 -0.34
N ILE A 261 27.80 6.03 0.73
CA ILE A 261 27.49 6.95 1.82
C ILE A 261 28.78 7.38 2.55
N LEU A 262 29.67 6.43 2.82
CA LEU A 262 30.92 6.66 3.57
C LEU A 262 31.94 7.49 2.77
N GLN A 263 31.98 7.37 1.44
CA GLN A 263 32.96 8.03 0.58
C GLN A 263 32.40 9.27 -0.10
N ASP A 264 31.37 9.12 -0.94
CA ASP A 264 30.86 10.18 -1.82
C ASP A 264 29.93 11.16 -1.08
N LEU A 265 29.24 10.70 -0.04
CA LEU A 265 28.37 11.53 0.81
C LEU A 265 28.98 11.86 2.17
N ALA A 266 30.30 11.66 2.30
CA ALA A 266 31.05 12.04 3.48
C ALA A 266 30.82 13.52 3.84
N GLY A 267 30.45 13.78 5.09
CA GLY A 267 30.19 15.13 5.58
C GLY A 267 28.79 15.68 5.26
N LYS A 268 28.10 15.16 4.23
CA LYS A 268 26.70 15.47 3.94
C LYS A 268 25.74 14.65 4.82
N ILE A 269 26.12 13.40 5.11
CA ILE A 269 25.34 12.48 5.94
C ILE A 269 26.12 12.22 7.25
N LYS A 270 25.42 12.24 8.38
CA LYS A 270 26.02 12.00 9.70
C LYS A 270 26.05 10.51 10.01
N ILE A 271 27.21 9.89 9.92
CA ILE A 271 27.41 8.46 10.19
C ILE A 271 27.84 8.18 11.65
N PRO A 272 27.59 6.97 12.19
CA PRO A 272 28.19 6.52 13.44
C PRO A 272 29.72 6.39 13.35
N LYS A 273 30.39 6.36 14.50
CA LYS A 273 31.84 6.07 14.56
C LYS A 273 32.03 4.57 14.46
N LEU A 274 32.36 4.09 13.27
CA LEU A 274 32.58 2.67 12.99
C LEU A 274 33.95 2.21 13.53
N LYS A 275 33.99 1.06 14.20
CA LYS A 275 35.22 0.32 14.48
C LYS A 275 35.58 -0.57 13.29
N GLU A 276 36.78 -1.14 13.32
CA GLU A 276 37.24 -2.05 12.27
C GLU A 276 36.31 -3.27 12.16
N GLY A 277 35.73 -3.48 10.98
CA GLY A 277 34.79 -4.57 10.70
C GLY A 277 33.32 -4.27 11.01
N GLU A 278 32.99 -3.10 11.58
CA GLU A 278 31.61 -2.67 11.80
C GLU A 278 31.03 -1.96 10.59
N SER A 279 29.72 -2.09 10.42
CA SER A 279 28.91 -1.44 9.40
C SER A 279 27.99 -0.40 10.02
N ILE A 280 27.56 0.58 9.22
CA ILE A 280 26.51 1.53 9.61
C ILE A 280 25.24 0.81 10.06
N TYR A 281 24.92 -0.35 9.49
CA TYR A 281 23.75 -1.18 9.84
C TYR A 281 23.86 -1.81 11.25
N ASP A 282 25.04 -1.78 11.88
CA ASP A 282 25.26 -2.25 13.25
C ASP A 282 24.84 -1.25 14.33
N TYR A 283 24.36 -0.08 13.92
CA TYR A 283 23.94 1.00 14.80
C TYR A 283 22.45 1.31 14.68
N THR A 284 21.87 1.67 15.83
CA THR A 284 20.55 2.28 15.99
C THR A 284 20.68 3.63 16.71
N ILE A 285 19.55 4.28 16.95
CA ILE A 285 19.47 5.56 17.64
C ILE A 285 18.77 5.34 18.99
N SER A 286 19.40 5.79 20.08
CA SER A 286 18.82 5.74 21.41
C SER A 286 17.71 6.78 21.59
N GLU A 287 16.95 6.66 22.69
CA GLU A 287 15.96 7.67 23.10
C GLU A 287 16.60 9.05 23.34
N ASP A 288 17.89 9.10 23.70
CA ASP A 288 18.66 10.34 23.82
C ASP A 288 19.16 10.89 22.47
N GLY A 289 18.87 10.22 21.36
CA GLY A 289 19.28 10.63 20.01
C GLY A 289 20.74 10.34 19.66
N GLU A 290 21.43 9.50 20.44
CA GLU A 290 22.82 9.10 20.21
C GLU A 290 22.92 7.73 19.51
N TRP A 291 24.04 7.48 18.83
CA TRP A 291 24.28 6.19 18.17
C TRP A 291 24.50 5.09 19.21
N LYS A 292 23.77 4.00 19.09
CA LYS A 292 23.85 2.83 19.98
C LYS A 292 24.02 1.55 19.16
N HIS A 293 24.97 0.71 19.52
CA HIS A 293 25.23 -0.55 18.83
C HIS A 293 24.11 -1.57 19.12
N TRP A 294 23.61 -2.29 18.11
CA TRP A 294 22.52 -3.25 18.26
C TRP A 294 22.83 -4.37 19.26
N GLU A 295 24.10 -4.80 19.39
CA GLU A 295 24.47 -5.83 20.37
C GLU A 295 24.12 -5.46 21.80
N THR A 296 24.11 -4.16 22.13
CA THR A 296 23.74 -3.69 23.47
C THR A 296 22.23 -3.84 23.77
N LEU A 297 21.44 -4.19 22.77
CA LEU A 297 20.00 -4.44 22.84
C LEU A 297 19.66 -5.93 22.75
N ILE A 298 20.65 -6.82 22.60
CA ILE A 298 20.41 -8.26 22.57
C ILE A 298 20.20 -8.73 24.01
N GLU A 299 18.99 -9.20 24.31
CA GLU A 299 18.70 -9.86 25.56
C GLU A 299 19.31 -11.28 25.58
N SER A 300 19.87 -11.67 26.73
CA SER A 300 20.40 -13.02 26.90
C SER A 300 19.27 -14.03 26.98
N TYR A 301 19.13 -14.88 25.96
CA TYR A 301 18.18 -15.99 26.00
C TYR A 301 18.58 -16.99 27.09
N THR A 302 17.68 -17.19 28.05
CA THR A 302 17.84 -18.21 29.09
C THR A 302 16.88 -19.35 28.78
N TYR A 303 17.41 -20.54 28.50
CA TYR A 303 16.59 -21.72 28.27
C TYR A 303 15.85 -22.08 29.57
N PRO A 304 14.51 -22.20 29.56
CA PRO A 304 13.74 -22.49 30.76
C PRO A 304 14.14 -23.86 31.33
N SER A 305 14.38 -23.92 32.63
CA SER A 305 14.80 -25.14 33.33
C SER A 305 13.62 -25.97 33.85
N ASP A 306 12.44 -25.37 33.88
CA ASP A 306 11.18 -25.87 34.42
C ASP A 306 10.33 -26.62 33.38
N TYR A 307 10.55 -26.39 32.08
CA TYR A 307 9.89 -27.13 31.00
C TYR A 307 10.75 -27.15 29.72
N ILE A 308 10.40 -28.05 28.79
CA ILE A 308 11.03 -28.14 27.47
C ILE A 308 10.15 -27.36 26.47
N PRO A 309 10.61 -26.24 25.91
CA PRO A 309 9.86 -25.51 24.88
C PRO A 309 9.70 -26.35 23.61
N VAL A 310 8.61 -26.11 22.88
CA VAL A 310 8.42 -26.71 21.55
C VAL A 310 9.49 -26.17 20.61
N TYR A 311 10.27 -27.04 19.99
CA TYR A 311 11.45 -26.66 19.19
C TYR A 311 11.16 -25.60 18.11
N GLY A 312 9.99 -25.66 17.47
CA GLY A 312 9.57 -24.70 16.45
C GLY A 312 9.20 -23.30 16.96
N ASP A 313 9.00 -23.13 18.28
CA ASP A 313 8.67 -21.85 18.92
C ASP A 313 9.88 -21.20 19.60
N ILE A 314 11.05 -21.85 19.60
CA ILE A 314 12.27 -21.30 20.21
C ILE A 314 12.87 -20.25 19.27
N LEU A 315 12.82 -18.99 19.68
CA LEU A 315 13.55 -17.89 19.05
C LEU A 315 14.72 -17.48 19.94
N VAL A 316 15.94 -17.80 19.52
CA VAL A 316 17.14 -17.22 20.14
C VAL A 316 17.31 -15.82 19.55
N PRO A 317 17.26 -14.74 20.35
CA PRO A 317 17.48 -13.39 19.87
C PRO A 317 18.87 -13.29 19.25
N ASN A 318 18.92 -12.87 18.00
CA ASN A 318 20.13 -12.53 17.29
C ASN A 318 20.02 -11.07 16.81
N LEU A 319 21.13 -10.54 16.30
CA LEU A 319 21.24 -9.15 15.83
C LEU A 319 20.15 -8.79 14.80
N ASP A 320 19.88 -9.69 13.86
CA ASP A 320 18.91 -9.48 12.78
C ASP A 320 17.47 -9.52 13.28
N ASN A 321 17.16 -10.38 14.25
CA ASN A 321 15.84 -10.47 14.88
C ASN A 321 15.54 -9.18 15.65
N VAL A 322 16.50 -8.66 16.41
CA VAL A 322 16.35 -7.41 17.17
C VAL A 322 16.11 -6.22 16.22
N ARG A 323 16.90 -6.10 15.15
CA ARG A 323 16.73 -5.07 14.11
C ARG A 323 15.36 -5.14 13.45
N THR A 324 14.98 -6.33 13.00
CA THR A 324 13.72 -6.55 12.29
C THR A 324 12.54 -6.24 13.21
N MET A 325 12.60 -6.69 14.46
CA MET A 325 11.56 -6.41 15.45
C MET A 325 11.44 -4.91 15.73
N PHE A 326 12.56 -4.19 15.88
CA PHE A 326 12.54 -2.74 16.05
C PHE A 326 11.83 -2.05 14.88
N LEU A 327 12.17 -2.38 13.64
CA LEU A 327 11.54 -1.80 12.45
C LEU A 327 10.05 -2.15 12.34
N ILE A 328 9.68 -3.39 12.69
CA ILE A 328 8.27 -3.81 12.73
C ILE A 328 7.51 -2.95 13.73
N THR A 329 7.98 -2.84 14.97
CA THR A 329 7.35 -2.05 16.01
C THR A 329 7.25 -0.57 15.61
N LEU A 330 8.32 -0.02 15.02
CA LEU A 330 8.38 1.38 14.58
C LEU A 330 7.28 1.74 13.57
N ILE A 331 7.01 0.86 12.60
CA ILE A 331 6.00 1.09 11.56
C ILE A 331 4.60 0.67 12.04
N ALA A 332 4.48 -0.45 12.74
CA ALA A 332 3.20 -0.98 13.20
C ALA A 332 2.53 -0.09 14.27
N ASN A 333 3.31 0.63 15.08
CA ASN A 333 2.80 1.62 16.03
C ASN A 333 2.14 2.82 15.33
N GLN A 334 2.47 3.07 14.07
CA GLN A 334 1.80 4.07 13.23
C GLN A 334 0.56 3.51 12.51
N GLU A 335 0.16 2.28 12.81
CA GLU A 335 -0.98 1.58 12.19
C GLU A 335 -0.81 1.36 10.67
N LYS A 336 0.44 1.30 10.22
CA LYS A 336 0.81 1.03 8.83
C LYS A 336 1.11 -0.46 8.63
N ASN A 337 0.78 -0.96 7.43
CA ASN A 337 1.03 -2.34 7.03
C ASN A 337 2.51 -2.56 6.70
N ILE A 338 3.02 -3.76 7.00
CA ILE A 338 4.42 -4.14 6.79
C ILE A 338 4.47 -5.38 5.90
N LEU A 339 5.41 -5.40 4.95
CA LEU A 339 5.76 -6.57 4.16
C LEU A 339 7.17 -7.01 4.53
N LEU A 340 7.30 -8.21 5.07
CA LEU A 340 8.59 -8.82 5.40
C LEU A 340 8.97 -9.84 4.33
N ILE A 341 10.17 -9.69 3.77
CA ILE A 341 10.69 -10.55 2.70
C ILE A 341 11.92 -11.27 3.23
N GLY A 342 12.07 -12.54 2.88
CA GLY A 342 13.25 -13.32 3.20
C GLY A 342 13.10 -14.76 2.76
N GLU A 343 14.14 -15.56 2.92
CA GLU A 343 14.11 -16.99 2.61
C GLU A 343 13.25 -17.78 3.61
N GLN A 344 12.93 -19.03 3.28
CA GLN A 344 12.25 -19.94 4.20
C GLN A 344 13.18 -20.32 5.36
N GLY A 345 12.63 -20.55 6.55
CA GLY A 345 13.41 -20.94 7.73
C GLY A 345 14.16 -19.78 8.43
N THR A 346 13.92 -18.53 8.04
CA THR A 346 14.56 -17.32 8.62
C THR A 346 13.84 -16.77 9.87
N ALA A 347 13.12 -17.62 10.61
CA ALA A 347 12.38 -17.28 11.82
C ALA A 347 11.31 -16.17 11.74
N LYS A 348 10.99 -15.64 10.54
CA LYS A 348 9.98 -14.58 10.29
C LYS A 348 8.65 -14.85 11.00
N THR A 349 8.11 -16.05 10.81
CA THR A 349 6.84 -16.48 11.39
C THR A 349 6.87 -16.45 12.92
N VAL A 350 7.96 -16.92 13.52
CA VAL A 350 8.13 -16.97 14.99
C VAL A 350 8.27 -15.56 15.55
N MET A 351 9.03 -14.69 14.89
CA MET A 351 9.17 -13.27 15.28
C MET A 351 7.81 -12.56 15.32
N ILE A 352 7.04 -12.64 14.24
CA ILE A 352 5.75 -11.94 14.14
C ILE A 352 4.74 -12.53 15.13
N LYS A 353 4.77 -13.85 15.35
CA LYS A 353 3.96 -14.50 16.38
C LYS A 353 4.29 -13.97 17.78
N SER A 354 5.58 -13.80 18.11
CA SER A 354 6.01 -13.21 19.38
C SER A 354 5.49 -11.77 19.52
N TYR A 355 5.67 -10.94 18.48
CA TYR A 355 5.19 -9.55 18.48
C TYR A 355 3.67 -9.46 18.71
N MET A 356 2.90 -10.32 18.05
CA MET A 356 1.43 -10.33 18.17
C MET A 356 0.92 -10.86 19.52
N GLN A 357 1.75 -11.58 20.28
CA GLN A 357 1.41 -12.06 21.62
C GLN A 357 1.52 -10.96 22.69
N GLU A 358 2.28 -9.90 22.42
CA GLU A 358 2.40 -8.74 23.32
C GLU A 358 1.16 -7.83 23.30
N PHE A 359 0.24 -8.03 22.34
CA PHE A 359 -0.96 -7.22 22.23
C PHE A 359 -1.94 -7.50 23.37
N ASP A 360 -2.48 -6.44 23.95
CA ASP A 360 -3.63 -6.52 24.86
C ASP A 360 -4.88 -7.02 24.09
N PRO A 361 -5.40 -8.22 24.38
CA PRO A 361 -6.55 -8.78 23.68
C PRO A 361 -7.84 -7.96 23.85
N GLU A 362 -7.94 -7.12 24.89
CA GLU A 362 -9.08 -6.24 25.11
C GLU A 362 -9.09 -5.04 24.15
N VAL A 363 -7.91 -4.62 23.69
CA VAL A 363 -7.73 -3.47 22.79
C VAL A 363 -7.51 -3.91 21.34
N ARG A 364 -6.68 -4.94 21.12
CA ARG A 364 -6.22 -5.37 19.80
C ARG A 364 -6.26 -6.88 19.65
N MET A 365 -7.11 -7.35 18.74
CA MET A 365 -7.14 -8.76 18.33
C MET A 365 -6.05 -9.04 17.32
N SER A 366 -5.43 -10.22 17.42
CA SER A 366 -4.40 -10.68 16.50
C SER A 366 -4.83 -12.02 15.87
N LYS A 367 -4.69 -12.16 14.56
CA LYS A 367 -5.03 -13.38 13.80
C LYS A 367 -3.95 -13.70 12.79
N MET A 368 -3.56 -14.97 12.73
CA MET A 368 -2.57 -15.47 11.79
C MET A 368 -3.25 -16.34 10.75
N LEU A 369 -3.00 -16.05 9.47
CA LEU A 369 -3.54 -16.76 8.32
C LEU A 369 -2.39 -17.22 7.44
N ASN A 370 -2.38 -18.51 7.10
CA ASN A 370 -1.34 -19.08 6.26
C ASN A 370 -1.88 -19.27 4.84
N PHE A 371 -1.19 -18.72 3.87
CA PHE A 371 -1.53 -18.96 2.48
C PHE A 371 -0.90 -20.25 1.97
N SER A 372 -1.63 -20.89 1.06
CA SER A 372 -1.21 -22.10 0.37
C SER A 372 -1.61 -21.97 -1.10
N SER A 373 -1.12 -22.89 -1.93
CA SER A 373 -1.53 -22.93 -3.34
C SER A 373 -3.04 -23.15 -3.53
N ALA A 374 -3.73 -23.73 -2.55
CA ALA A 374 -5.17 -23.97 -2.58
C ALA A 374 -6.01 -22.82 -1.99
N THR A 375 -5.37 -21.82 -1.38
CA THR A 375 -6.08 -20.67 -0.81
C THR A 375 -6.76 -19.90 -1.94
N THR A 376 -8.07 -19.63 -1.80
CA THR A 376 -8.86 -18.86 -2.77
C THR A 376 -9.35 -17.54 -2.15
N PRO A 377 -9.71 -16.53 -2.97
CA PRO A 377 -10.24 -15.26 -2.44
C PRO A 377 -11.46 -15.45 -1.52
N ASN A 378 -12.39 -16.34 -1.90
CA ASN A 378 -13.60 -16.60 -1.11
C ASN A 378 -13.26 -17.24 0.26
N MET A 379 -12.29 -18.16 0.30
CA MET A 379 -11.85 -18.77 1.56
C MET A 379 -11.25 -17.73 2.50
N PHE A 380 -10.39 -16.85 1.96
CA PHE A 380 -9.81 -15.77 2.73
C PHE A 380 -10.89 -14.81 3.24
N GLN A 381 -11.81 -14.41 2.37
CA GLN A 381 -12.92 -13.52 2.72
C GLN A 381 -13.79 -14.09 3.84
N SER A 382 -14.28 -15.32 3.70
CA SER A 382 -15.12 -15.94 4.73
C SER A 382 -14.38 -16.11 6.05
N THR A 383 -13.06 -16.31 6.01
CA THR A 383 -12.24 -16.42 7.23
C THR A 383 -12.12 -15.07 7.93
N VAL A 384 -11.83 -14.00 7.19
CA VAL A 384 -11.73 -12.64 7.76
C VAL A 384 -13.08 -12.15 8.26
N GLU A 385 -14.16 -12.35 7.49
CA GLU A 385 -15.54 -12.05 7.90
C GLU A 385 -15.96 -12.82 9.15
N GLY A 386 -15.49 -14.06 9.32
CA GLY A 386 -15.73 -14.85 10.53
C GLY A 386 -15.14 -14.24 11.81
N TYR A 387 -14.19 -13.31 11.69
CA TYR A 387 -13.62 -12.56 12.82
C TYR A 387 -14.21 -11.15 12.98
N MET A 388 -15.07 -10.72 12.05
CA MET A 388 -15.68 -9.39 12.04
C MET A 388 -17.16 -9.46 12.42
N GLU A 389 -17.66 -8.40 13.02
CA GLU A 389 -19.08 -8.18 13.24
C GLU A 389 -19.59 -7.09 12.30
N LYS A 390 -20.83 -7.26 11.85
CA LYS A 390 -21.51 -6.22 11.09
C LYS A 390 -21.86 -5.07 12.04
N ARG A 391 -21.34 -3.88 11.74
CA ARG A 391 -21.67 -2.63 12.43
C ARG A 391 -22.88 -1.97 11.78
N PHE A 392 -23.17 -0.72 12.15
CA PHE A 392 -24.27 0.03 11.56
C PHE A 392 -24.11 0.15 10.03
N GLY A 393 -25.18 -0.13 9.30
CA GLY A 393 -25.21 -0.06 7.84
C GLY A 393 -24.48 -1.22 7.15
N THR A 394 -23.47 -0.89 6.34
CA THR A 394 -22.69 -1.82 5.52
C THR A 394 -21.25 -1.99 6.01
N THR A 395 -20.89 -1.40 7.16
CA THR A 395 -19.52 -1.45 7.68
C THR A 395 -19.30 -2.73 8.50
N TYR A 396 -18.15 -3.35 8.31
CA TYR A 396 -17.66 -4.46 9.13
C TYR A 396 -16.54 -3.98 10.04
N GLY A 397 -16.43 -4.57 11.22
CA GLY A 397 -15.27 -4.35 12.06
C GLY A 397 -15.17 -5.41 13.14
N PRO A 398 -14.01 -5.57 13.77
CA PRO A 398 -13.84 -6.52 14.86
C PRO A 398 -14.80 -6.20 16.03
N PRO A 399 -15.17 -7.24 16.80
CA PRO A 399 -16.10 -7.13 17.92
C PRO A 399 -15.62 -6.14 18.98
N GLY A 400 -16.58 -5.52 19.67
CA GLY A 400 -16.29 -4.68 20.85
C GLY A 400 -15.48 -3.41 20.56
N ASN A 401 -15.57 -2.85 19.34
CA ASN A 401 -14.79 -1.68 18.90
C ASN A 401 -13.27 -1.83 19.04
N ARG A 402 -12.77 -3.07 19.09
CA ARG A 402 -11.32 -3.37 19.14
C ARG A 402 -10.65 -3.01 17.82
N LYS A 403 -9.32 -3.00 17.81
CA LYS A 403 -8.52 -3.07 16.57
C LYS A 403 -8.23 -4.53 16.25
N MET A 404 -7.98 -4.84 14.98
CA MET A 404 -7.57 -6.18 14.55
C MET A 404 -6.32 -6.10 13.69
N THR A 405 -5.38 -7.02 13.91
CA THR A 405 -4.20 -7.20 13.08
C THR A 405 -4.17 -8.61 12.55
N ILE A 406 -4.09 -8.70 11.23
CA ILE A 406 -4.02 -9.96 10.51
C ILE A 406 -2.60 -10.10 10.00
N PHE A 407 -1.91 -11.14 10.46
CA PHE A 407 -0.67 -11.58 9.86
C PHE A 407 -0.97 -12.62 8.79
N ILE A 408 -0.43 -12.41 7.60
CA ILE A 408 -0.55 -13.32 6.47
C ILE A 408 0.83 -13.92 6.22
N ASP A 409 0.97 -15.21 6.48
CA ASP A 409 2.20 -15.96 6.17
C ASP A 409 2.14 -16.48 4.73
N ASP A 410 3.31 -16.59 4.09
CA ASP A 410 3.47 -17.12 2.73
C ASP A 410 2.56 -16.45 1.67
N ILE A 411 2.48 -15.11 1.72
CA ILE A 411 1.58 -14.32 0.87
C ILE A 411 1.69 -14.61 -0.64
N ASN A 412 2.86 -15.05 -1.10
CA ASN A 412 3.17 -15.35 -2.50
C ASN A 412 2.77 -16.78 -2.95
N MET A 413 2.29 -17.64 -2.07
CA MET A 413 1.95 -19.04 -2.39
C MET A 413 0.68 -19.27 -3.22
N PRO A 414 -0.39 -18.45 -3.15
CA PRO A 414 -1.58 -18.69 -3.96
C PRO A 414 -1.31 -18.66 -5.47
N ILE A 415 -2.09 -19.46 -6.20
CA ILE A 415 -1.94 -19.62 -7.66
C ILE A 415 -2.15 -18.28 -8.36
N ILE A 416 -1.23 -17.98 -9.28
CA ILE A 416 -1.31 -16.85 -10.21
C ILE A 416 -2.24 -17.26 -11.35
N ASN A 417 -3.17 -16.40 -11.72
CA ASN A 417 -4.04 -16.66 -12.88
C ASN A 417 -3.30 -16.47 -14.21
N ASP A 418 -3.96 -16.78 -15.33
CA ASP A 418 -3.39 -16.69 -16.68
C ASP A 418 -2.92 -15.27 -17.08
N TRP A 419 -3.33 -14.25 -16.33
CA TRP A 419 -2.96 -12.84 -16.55
C TRP A 419 -1.84 -12.35 -15.63
N GLY A 420 -1.22 -13.23 -14.84
CA GLY A 420 -0.13 -12.86 -13.95
C GLY A 420 -0.57 -12.23 -12.62
N ASP A 421 -1.87 -12.23 -12.31
CA ASP A 421 -2.40 -11.63 -11.09
C ASP A 421 -2.58 -12.66 -9.96
N GLN A 422 -2.05 -12.34 -8.78
CA GLN A 422 -2.46 -12.96 -7.53
C GLN A 422 -3.66 -12.22 -6.97
N VAL A 423 -4.84 -12.72 -7.31
CA VAL A 423 -6.08 -11.99 -7.08
C VAL A 423 -6.20 -11.66 -5.58
N ILE A 424 -5.99 -12.64 -4.68
CA ILE A 424 -6.18 -12.58 -3.21
C ILE A 424 -5.54 -11.36 -2.53
N ILE A 425 -4.33 -10.98 -2.93
CA ILE A 425 -3.55 -9.95 -2.26
C ILE A 425 -4.13 -8.55 -2.53
N LYS A 426 -4.62 -8.32 -3.75
CA LYS A 426 -5.22 -7.03 -4.16
C LYS A 426 -6.61 -6.79 -3.55
N TYR A 427 -7.23 -7.78 -2.92
CA TYR A 427 -8.57 -7.64 -2.31
C TYR A 427 -8.58 -6.80 -1.03
N TYR A 428 -7.50 -6.80 -0.23
CA TYR A 428 -7.58 -6.34 1.18
C TYR A 428 -6.68 -5.17 1.57
N LEU A 429 -5.68 -4.82 0.75
CA LEU A 429 -4.63 -3.89 1.17
C LEU A 429 -4.89 -2.42 0.81
N ASN A 430 -5.87 -2.12 -0.04
CA ASN A 430 -6.03 -0.77 -0.61
C ASN A 430 -7.25 0.01 -0.11
N TYR A 431 -8.20 -0.62 0.60
CA TYR A 431 -9.45 0.04 1.01
C TYR A 431 -9.80 -0.25 2.47
N ASP A 432 -10.08 0.81 3.24
CA ASP A 432 -10.62 0.75 4.60
C ASP A 432 -12.09 0.28 4.64
N LEU A 433 -12.69 -0.01 3.48
CA LEU A 433 -14.10 -0.36 3.32
C LEU A 433 -14.26 -1.47 2.26
N TRP A 434 -15.15 -2.42 2.55
CA TRP A 434 -15.65 -3.43 1.63
C TRP A 434 -17.15 -3.21 1.38
#